data_AF-A0A972LDM0-F1
#
_entry.id   AF-A0A972LDM0-F1
#
_cell.length_a   1.000
_cell.length_b   1.000
_cell.length_c   1.000
_cell.angle_alpha   90.00
_cell.angle_beta   90.00
_cell.angle_gamma   90.00
#
_symmetry.space_group_name_H-M   'P 1'
#
loop_
_entity.id
_entity.type
_entity.pdbx_description
1 polymer ?
#
loop_
_entity_poly.entity_id
_entity_poly.type
_entity_poly.pdbx_seq_one_letter_code
_entity_poly.pdbx_strand_id
1 'polypeptide(L)' 'MTRLRIVKIGQYPFLLCLKHGLWGSKLDRFKDWQKGDYIAFIVDKALAGLATVTGKPFKSEKMIWNEDIYPYRIPIKFI' A
#
# COMPACT_ATOMS: atom_id res chain seq x y z
N MET A 1 14.13 -9.31 -10.11
CA MET A 1 14.73 -7.99 -9.80
C MET A 1 13.75 -7.24 -8.91
N THR A 2 14.20 -6.80 -7.74
CA THR A 2 13.36 -6.07 -6.79
C THR A 2 13.00 -4.68 -7.33
N ARG A 3 11.73 -4.29 -7.25
CA ARG A 3 11.25 -2.97 -7.68
C ARG A 3 10.89 -2.09 -6.49
N LEU A 4 11.24 -0.81 -6.56
CA LEU A 4 10.76 0.22 -5.64
C LEU A 4 9.70 1.08 -6.35
N ARG A 5 8.60 1.36 -5.66
CA ARG A 5 7.55 2.28 -6.14
C ARG A 5 7.33 3.37 -5.09
N ILE A 6 7.09 4.59 -5.56
CA ILE A 6 6.81 5.74 -4.69
C ILE A 6 5.32 6.03 -4.78
N VAL A 7 4.67 6.20 -3.63
CA VAL A 7 3.26 6.58 -3.54
C VAL A 7 3.11 7.85 -2.72
N LYS A 8 2.22 8.74 -3.15
CA LYS A 8 1.81 9.92 -2.37
C LYS A 8 0.47 9.63 -1.73
N ILE A 9 0.37 9.92 -0.44
CA ILE A 9 -0.82 9.63 0.36
C ILE A 9 -1.01 10.72 1.44
N GLY A 10 -2.24 10.94 1.89
CA GLY A 10 -2.52 11.76 3.07
C GLY A 10 -2.11 11.06 4.37
N GLN A 11 -1.94 11.84 5.44
CA GLN A 11 -1.49 11.34 6.75
C GLN A 11 -2.43 10.28 7.33
N TYR A 12 -3.75 10.51 7.31
CA TYR A 12 -4.69 9.57 7.91
C TYR A 12 -4.78 8.22 7.17
N PRO A 13 -4.92 8.18 5.82
CA PRO A 13 -4.84 6.92 5.09
C PRO A 13 -3.50 6.18 5.26
N PHE A 14 -2.39 6.90 5.47
CA PHE A 14 -1.09 6.30 5.77
C PHE A 14 -1.09 5.56 7.12
N LEU A 15 -1.67 6.15 8.16
CA LEU A 15 -1.84 5.49 9.46
C LEU A 15 -2.68 4.21 9.36
N LEU A 16 -3.68 4.19 8.48
CA LEU A 16 -4.47 2.99 8.22
C LEU A 16 -3.64 1.91 7.51
N CYS A 17 -2.74 2.28 6.60
CA CYS A 17 -1.80 1.34 5.99
C CYS A 17 -0.87 0.72 7.05
N LEU A 18 -0.35 1.53 7.97
CA LEU A 18 0.45 1.07 9.12
C LEU A 18 -0.34 0.10 10.00
N LYS A 19 -1.56 0.46 10.38
CA LYS A 19 -2.42 -0.34 11.25
C LYS A 19 -2.79 -1.70 10.65
N HIS A 20 -3.10 -1.73 9.35
CA HIS A 20 -3.65 -2.91 8.70
C HIS A 20 -2.64 -3.73 7.91
N GLY A 21 -1.43 -3.21 7.66
CA GLY A 21 -0.43 -3.89 6.83
C GLY A 21 -0.89 -4.08 5.39
N LEU A 22 -1.66 -3.13 4.86
CA LEU A 22 -2.28 -3.20 3.53
C LEU A 22 -2.06 -1.92 2.76
N TRP A 23 -1.77 -2.07 1.48
CA TRP A 23 -1.83 -0.99 0.49
C TRP A 23 -2.96 -1.25 -0.50
N GLY A 24 -3.76 -0.22 -0.79
CA GLY A 24 -4.99 -0.32 -1.59
C GLY A 24 -4.96 0.55 -2.84
N SER A 25 -5.71 0.13 -3.87
CA SER A 25 -5.92 0.88 -5.10
C SER A 25 -7.35 0.71 -5.61
N LYS A 26 -7.88 1.74 -6.28
CA LYS A 26 -9.18 1.65 -6.98
C LYS A 26 -9.09 0.82 -8.27
N LEU A 27 -7.90 0.77 -8.87
CA LEU A 27 -7.61 0.04 -10.09
C LEU A 27 -6.73 -1.18 -9.82
N ASP A 28 -6.82 -2.19 -10.68
CA ASP A 28 -5.99 -3.39 -10.64
C ASP A 28 -4.55 -3.10 -11.09
N ARG A 29 -3.75 -2.52 -10.17
CA ARG A 29 -2.37 -2.06 -10.46
C ARG A 29 -1.29 -3.02 -9.96
N PHE A 30 -1.69 -4.14 -9.36
CA PHE A 30 -0.78 -5.01 -8.61
C PHE A 30 -0.34 -6.26 -9.38
N LYS A 31 -0.75 -6.41 -10.65
CA LYS A 31 -0.44 -7.58 -11.48
C LYS A 31 1.06 -7.94 -11.50
N ASP A 32 1.93 -6.94 -11.54
CA ASP A 32 3.40 -7.13 -11.62
C ASP A 32 4.11 -6.86 -10.28
N TRP A 33 3.39 -6.86 -9.17
CA TRP A 33 3.98 -6.66 -7.85
C TRP A 33 4.31 -8.01 -7.23
N GLN A 34 5.52 -8.13 -6.70
CA GLN A 34 6.04 -9.39 -6.18
C GLN A 34 6.47 -9.23 -4.72
N LYS A 35 6.43 -10.34 -3.97
CA LYS A 35 6.98 -10.36 -2.61
C LYS A 35 8.45 -9.91 -2.63
N GLY A 36 8.80 -8.99 -1.74
CA GLY A 36 10.11 -8.36 -1.70
C GLY A 36 10.22 -7.05 -2.49
N ASP A 37 9.23 -6.68 -3.31
CA ASP A 37 9.13 -5.32 -3.85
C ASP A 37 8.93 -4.31 -2.71
N TYR A 38 9.41 -3.08 -2.91
CA TYR A 38 9.32 -2.01 -1.93
C TYR A 38 8.34 -0.91 -2.34
N ILE A 39 7.77 -0.27 -1.33
CA ILE A 39 6.92 0.92 -1.44
C ILE A 39 7.48 2.01 -0.51
N ALA A 40 7.82 3.15 -1.09
CA ALA A 40 8.13 4.36 -0.34
C ALA A 40 6.88 5.26 -0.28
N PHE A 41 6.47 5.61 0.94
CA PHE A 41 5.32 6.47 1.19
C PHE A 41 5.75 7.91 1.39
N ILE A 42 5.23 8.81 0.55
CA ILE A 42 5.39 10.25 0.68
C ILE A 42 4.12 10.83 1.32
N VAL A 43 4.28 11.45 2.49
CA VAL A 43 3.23 12.18 3.23
C VAL A 43 3.72 13.61 3.40
N ASP A 44 2.92 14.60 3.02
CA ASP A 44 3.24 16.02 3.17
C ASP A 44 4.64 16.42 2.65
N LYS A 45 5.01 15.88 1.48
CA LYS A 45 6.31 16.06 0.79
C LYS A 45 7.52 15.46 1.52
N ALA A 46 7.32 14.71 2.60
CA ALA A 46 8.36 13.97 3.31
C ALA A 46 8.23 12.46 3.06
N LEU A 47 9.38 11.75 3.09
CA LEU A 47 9.39 10.29 3.11
C LEU A 47 8.96 9.82 4.51
N ALA A 48 7.74 9.30 4.61
CA ALA A 48 7.12 8.93 5.88
C ALA A 48 7.29 7.44 6.25
N GLY A 49 7.61 6.58 5.28
CA GLY A 49 7.83 5.17 5.55
C GLY A 49 8.25 4.36 4.33
N LEU A 50 8.91 3.23 4.61
CA LEU A 50 9.28 2.21 3.64
C LEU A 50 8.63 0.90 4.04
N ALA A 51 8.00 0.21 3.08
CA ALA A 51 7.40 -1.09 3.31
C ALA A 51 7.81 -2.09 2.23
N THR A 52 7.91 -3.37 2.60
CA THR A 52 8.04 -4.49 1.65
C THR A 52 6.70 -5.12 1.38
N VAL A 53 6.46 -5.54 0.13
CA VAL A 53 5.36 -6.42 -0.24
C VAL A 53 5.61 -7.80 0.36
N THR A 54 4.61 -8.36 1.04
CA THR A 54 4.75 -9.63 1.79
C THR A 54 3.98 -10.79 1.18
N GLY A 55 3.09 -10.55 0.22
CA GLY A 55 2.19 -11.55 -0.32
C GLY A 55 1.54 -11.16 -1.64
N LYS A 56 0.58 -11.99 -2.07
CA LYS A 56 -0.10 -11.82 -3.36
C LYS A 56 -1.18 -10.73 -3.29
N PRO A 57 -1.45 -10.02 -4.40
CA PRO A 57 -2.59 -9.14 -4.49
C PRO A 57 -3.91 -9.89 -4.32
N PHE A 58 -4.91 -9.24 -3.77
CA PHE A 58 -6.25 -9.80 -3.58
C PHE A 58 -7.32 -8.71 -3.73
N LYS A 59 -8.58 -9.13 -3.87
CA LYS A 59 -9.74 -8.23 -3.89
C LYS A 59 -10.52 -8.34 -2.58
N SER A 60 -11.01 -7.21 -2.06
CA SER A 60 -11.89 -7.18 -0.89
C SER A 60 -12.73 -5.92 -0.86
N GLU A 61 -14.00 -6.05 -0.50
CA GLU A 61 -14.93 -4.92 -0.36
C GLU A 61 -15.01 -4.35 1.07
N LYS A 62 -14.24 -4.93 2.01
CA LYS A 62 -14.27 -4.50 3.41
C LYS A 62 -13.76 -3.07 3.56
N MET A 63 -14.57 -2.12 4.01
CA MET A 63 -14.13 -0.74 4.24
C MET A 63 -13.00 -0.67 5.28
N ILE A 64 -11.80 -0.29 4.86
CA ILE A 64 -10.62 -0.11 5.73
C ILE A 64 -10.19 1.36 5.74
N TRP A 65 -10.23 2.02 4.57
CA TRP A 65 -9.99 3.44 4.43
C TRP A 65 -11.32 4.19 4.55
N ASN A 66 -11.31 5.33 5.25
CA ASN A 66 -12.55 6.08 5.50
C ASN A 66 -13.14 6.72 4.22
N GLU A 67 -12.31 6.92 3.20
CA GLU A 67 -12.68 7.64 1.99
C GLU A 67 -13.28 6.74 0.90
N ASP A 68 -12.80 5.50 0.80
CA ASP A 68 -13.19 4.55 -0.25
C ASP A 68 -12.79 3.12 0.12
N ILE A 69 -13.34 2.15 -0.58
CA ILE A 69 -13.12 0.72 -0.38
C ILE A 69 -11.71 0.30 -0.81
N TYR A 70 -11.16 0.91 -1.87
CA TYR A 70 -9.90 0.50 -2.51
C TYR A 70 -9.80 -1.04 -2.66
N PRO A 71 -10.61 -1.63 -3.56
CA PRO A 71 -10.89 -3.05 -3.52
C PRO A 71 -9.70 -3.92 -3.90
N TYR A 72 -8.77 -3.40 -4.70
CA TYR A 72 -7.52 -4.09 -5.02
C TYR A 72 -6.53 -3.81 -3.91
N ARG A 73 -6.00 -4.86 -3.28
CA ARG A 73 -5.12 -4.74 -2.12
C ARG A 73 -3.89 -5.60 -2.27
N ILE A 74 -2.81 -5.19 -1.62
CA ILE A 74 -1.61 -5.99 -1.50
C ILE A 74 -1.07 -5.90 -0.06
N PRO A 75 -0.69 -7.03 0.55
CA PRO A 75 -0.14 -7.04 1.90
C PRO A 75 1.28 -6.51 1.93
N ILE A 76 1.56 -5.68 2.93
CA ILE A 76 2.82 -4.97 3.11
C ILE A 76 3.28 -5.06 4.56
N LYS A 77 4.58 -4.92 4.79
CA LYS A 77 5.17 -4.81 6.12
C LYS A 77 6.15 -3.63 6.12
N PHE A 78 5.94 -2.69 7.04
CA PHE A 78 6.85 -1.58 7.27
C PHE A 78 8.16 -2.07 7.90
N ILE A 79 9.25 -1.39 7.54
CA ILE A 79 10.62 -1.69 7.99
C ILE A 79 11.01 -0.71 9.08
#